data_AF-A0A3B9Q4K6-F1
#
_entry.id   AF-A0A3B9Q4K6-F1
#
_cell.length_a   1.000
_cell.length_b   1.000
_cell.length_c   1.000
_cell.angle_alpha   90.00
_cell.angle_beta   90.00
_cell.angle_gamma   90.00
#
_symmetry.space_group_name_H-M   'P 1'
#
loop_
_entity.id
_entity.type
_entity.pdbx_description
1 polymer ?
#
loop_
_entity_poly.entity_id
_entity_poly.type
_entity_poly.pdbx_seq_one_letter_code
_entity_poly.pdbx_strand_id
1 'polypeptide(L)'
;MREKYMNELKGFWSYVHVDDEADGGRICQLTRDVKKQYEMLTGEEIELFVDRDNIRWGEAWRNEIDSRLSSVAFFIPIITPRFFQSPECRCELQTFAHKAENLGIKDLVLPLLYVNFPEFREEETGDELIQLIKSFQWKDWAELRFSELESKGYRKGVAQLA
;
A
#
# COMPACT_ATOMS: atom_id res chain seq x y z
N MET A 1 -21.59 -19.24 -20.52
CA MET A 1 -22.05 -19.58 -19.16
C MET A 1 -20.83 -19.89 -18.28
N ARG A 2 -20.28 -18.85 -17.64
CA ARG A 2 -19.60 -18.90 -16.35
C ARG A 2 -19.75 -17.49 -15.78
N GLU A 3 -20.83 -17.28 -15.04
CA GLU A 3 -21.00 -16.12 -14.19
C GLU A 3 -20.03 -16.34 -13.02
N LYS A 4 -18.77 -15.94 -13.25
CA LYS A 4 -17.71 -16.05 -12.25
C LYS A 4 -17.99 -14.89 -11.30
N TYR A 5 -18.54 -15.18 -10.12
CA TYR A 5 -18.47 -14.26 -8.99
C TYR A 5 -16.98 -14.08 -8.67
N MET A 6 -16.31 -13.19 -9.40
CA MET A 6 -14.97 -12.73 -9.07
C MET A 6 -15.14 -11.86 -7.84
N ASN A 7 -14.56 -12.28 -6.72
CA ASN A 7 -14.28 -11.33 -5.66
C ASN A 7 -13.33 -10.30 -6.26
N GLU A 8 -13.82 -9.08 -6.47
CA GLU A 8 -12.98 -7.97 -6.89
C GLU A 8 -12.01 -7.66 -5.75
N LEU A 9 -10.74 -8.02 -5.95
CA LEU A 9 -9.68 -7.63 -5.04
C LEU A 9 -9.37 -6.16 -5.28
N LYS A 10 -9.52 -5.37 -4.23
CA LYS A 10 -9.29 -3.93 -4.25
C LYS A 10 -8.15 -3.60 -3.31
N GLY A 11 -7.32 -2.64 -3.69
CA GLY A 11 -6.23 -2.16 -2.85
C GLY A 11 -6.05 -0.67 -2.98
N PHE A 12 -5.61 -0.03 -1.91
CA PHE A 12 -5.34 1.40 -1.86
C PHE A 12 -3.84 1.60 -1.72
N TRP A 13 -3.22 2.22 -2.72
CA TRP A 13 -1.80 2.52 -2.77
C TRP A 13 -1.57 3.99 -2.38
N SER A 14 -1.26 4.21 -1.11
CA SER A 14 -1.12 5.56 -0.52
C SER A 14 0.34 5.96 -0.44
N TYR A 15 0.68 7.08 -1.05
CA TYR A 15 2.04 7.59 -1.15
C TYR A 15 2.02 9.10 -1.29
N VAL A 16 3.12 9.75 -0.92
CA VAL A 16 3.24 11.20 -1.07
C VAL A 16 3.63 11.55 -2.51
N HIS A 17 2.84 12.39 -3.19
CA HIS A 17 3.11 12.78 -4.58
C HIS A 17 4.48 13.40 -4.80
N VAL A 18 4.90 14.31 -3.90
CA VAL A 18 6.22 14.94 -4.00
C VAL A 18 7.38 13.96 -3.81
N ASP A 19 7.14 12.76 -3.27
CA ASP A 19 8.12 11.68 -3.23
C ASP A 19 8.18 10.90 -4.56
N ASP A 20 7.04 10.64 -5.20
CA ASP A 20 7.00 10.01 -6.54
C ASP A 20 7.65 10.92 -7.58
N GLU A 21 7.35 12.22 -7.54
CA GLU A 21 8.00 13.21 -8.41
C GLU A 21 9.52 13.26 -8.19
N ALA A 22 9.96 13.26 -6.92
CA ALA A 22 11.38 13.27 -6.58
C ALA A 22 12.11 11.99 -7.01
N ASP A 23 11.40 10.85 -7.08
CA ASP A 23 11.94 9.56 -7.53
C ASP A 23 11.60 9.27 -9.00
N GLY A 24 11.21 10.28 -9.79
CA GLY A 24 11.00 10.15 -11.24
C GLY A 24 9.81 9.26 -11.65
N GLY A 25 8.76 9.20 -10.83
CA GLY A 25 7.54 8.43 -11.09
C GLY A 25 7.63 6.95 -10.71
N ARG A 26 8.68 6.55 -9.98
CA ARG A 26 8.98 5.14 -9.68
C ARG A 26 8.02 4.49 -8.68
N ILE A 27 7.40 5.27 -7.79
CA ILE A 27 6.40 4.74 -6.85
C ILE A 27 5.14 4.36 -7.64
N CYS A 28 4.68 5.23 -8.53
CA CYS A 28 3.55 4.93 -9.40
C CYS A 28 3.85 3.79 -10.38
N GLN A 29 5.08 3.73 -10.91
CA GLN A 29 5.52 2.62 -11.76
C GLN A 29 5.48 1.28 -11.02
N LEU A 30 5.94 1.25 -9.76
CA LEU A 30 5.88 0.04 -8.92
C LEU A 30 4.46 -0.49 -8.76
N THR A 31 3.46 0.38 -8.55
CA THR A 31 2.06 -0.05 -8.49
C THR A 31 1.64 -0.78 -9.76
N ARG A 32 1.99 -0.25 -10.93
CA ARG A 32 1.64 -0.85 -12.23
C ARG A 32 2.32 -2.20 -12.42
N ASP A 33 3.57 -2.31 -11.99
CA ASP A 33 4.35 -3.53 -12.10
C ASP A 33 3.80 -4.62 -11.18
N VAL A 34 3.39 -4.28 -9.95
CA VAL A 34 2.71 -5.20 -9.03
C VAL A 34 1.37 -5.68 -9.62
N LYS A 35 0.54 -4.78 -10.18
CA LYS A 35 -0.74 -5.17 -10.83
C LYS A 35 -0.51 -6.19 -11.95
N LYS A 36 0.42 -5.90 -12.86
CA LYS A 36 0.74 -6.80 -13.99
C LYS A 36 1.31 -8.13 -13.52
N GLN A 37 2.18 -8.09 -12.51
CA GLN A 37 2.78 -9.29 -11.96
C GLN A 37 1.74 -10.16 -11.26
N TYR A 38 0.80 -9.56 -10.53
CA TYR A 38 -0.34 -10.26 -9.94
C TYR A 38 -1.17 -10.97 -11.02
N GLU A 39 -1.60 -10.23 -12.04
CA GLU A 39 -2.37 -10.78 -13.16
C GLU A 39 -1.63 -11.92 -13.86
N MET A 40 -0.32 -11.79 -14.09
CA MET A 40 0.50 -12.84 -14.67
C MET A 40 0.57 -14.11 -13.80
N LEU A 41 0.59 -13.96 -12.47
CA LEU A 41 0.72 -15.08 -11.53
C LEU A 41 -0.61 -15.79 -11.27
N THR A 42 -1.72 -15.05 -11.24
CA THR A 42 -3.03 -15.56 -10.80
C THR A 42 -4.02 -15.75 -11.96
N GLY A 43 -3.83 -15.02 -13.07
CA GLY A 43 -4.81 -14.90 -14.15
C GLY A 43 -6.02 -14.04 -13.78
N GLU A 44 -5.96 -13.29 -12.67
CA GLU A 44 -7.03 -12.41 -12.18
C GLU A 44 -6.52 -10.97 -12.07
N GLU A 45 -7.40 -10.01 -12.35
CA GLU A 45 -7.09 -8.59 -12.20
C GLU A 45 -7.26 -8.14 -10.74
N ILE A 46 -6.40 -7.21 -10.31
CA ILE A 46 -6.52 -6.49 -9.04
C ILE A 46 -6.68 -5.00 -9.31
N GLU A 47 -7.62 -4.36 -8.62
CA GLU A 47 -7.81 -2.92 -8.70
C GLU A 47 -7.02 -2.22 -7.59
N LEU A 48 -5.86 -1.65 -7.93
CA LEU A 48 -5.12 -0.76 -7.03
C LEU A 48 -5.42 0.69 -7.35
N PHE A 49 -6.12 1.37 -6.44
CA PHE A 49 -6.35 2.81 -6.47
C PHE A 49 -5.09 3.53 -6.05
N VAL A 50 -4.68 4.50 -6.85
CA VAL A 50 -3.47 5.32 -6.61
C VAL A 50 -3.95 6.70 -6.20
N ASP A 51 -3.35 7.30 -5.17
CA ASP A 51 -3.77 8.56 -4.53
C ASP A 51 -3.83 9.82 -5.45
N ARG A 52 -3.64 9.68 -6.77
CA ARG A 52 -3.68 10.79 -7.74
C ARG A 52 -5.06 11.44 -7.91
N ASP A 53 -6.12 10.81 -7.44
CA ASP A 53 -7.47 11.17 -7.86
C ASP A 53 -8.21 12.14 -6.90
N ASN A 54 -7.56 12.72 -5.89
CA ASN A 54 -8.22 13.56 -4.86
C ASN A 54 -9.42 12.85 -4.19
N ILE A 55 -9.46 11.52 -4.26
CA ILE A 55 -10.53 10.74 -3.65
C ILE A 55 -10.18 10.61 -2.18
N ARG A 56 -11.08 11.05 -1.30
CA ARG A 56 -11.07 10.64 0.11
C ARG A 56 -11.34 9.15 0.18
N TRP A 57 -10.34 8.33 -0.14
CA TRP A 57 -10.53 6.89 -0.30
C TRP A 57 -10.97 6.25 1.02
N GLY A 58 -10.72 6.89 2.17
CA GLY A 58 -11.30 6.47 3.46
C GLY A 58 -12.83 6.38 3.47
N GLU A 59 -13.52 7.17 2.63
CA GLU A 59 -14.96 7.07 2.36
C GLU A 59 -15.28 5.92 1.39
N ALA A 60 -14.53 5.80 0.28
CA ALA A 60 -14.69 4.71 -0.68
C ALA A 60 -14.50 3.33 -0.01
N TRP A 61 -13.45 3.17 0.80
CA TRP A 61 -13.19 1.96 1.56
C TRP A 61 -14.28 1.66 2.59
N ARG A 62 -14.87 2.69 3.22
CA ARG A 62 -16.02 2.49 4.11
C ARG A 62 -17.16 1.83 3.35
N ASN A 63 -17.47 2.35 2.16
CA ASN A 63 -18.53 1.80 1.32
C ASN A 63 -18.21 0.37 0.87
N GLU A 64 -16.96 0.06 0.51
CA GLU A 64 -16.56 -1.30 0.09
C GLU A 64 -16.77 -2.33 1.19
N ILE A 65 -16.30 -2.05 2.42
CA ILE A 65 -16.51 -2.95 3.56
C ILE A 65 -18.00 -3.07 3.92
N ASP A 66 -18.73 -1.95 3.94
CA ASP A 66 -20.14 -1.94 4.33
C ASP A 66 -21.04 -2.61 3.27
N SER A 67 -20.56 -2.75 2.03
CA SER A 67 -21.35 -3.26 0.90
C SER A 67 -21.77 -4.73 1.02
N ARG A 68 -21.25 -5.50 2.00
CA ARG A 68 -21.47 -6.96 2.19
C ARG A 68 -21.12 -7.82 0.96
N LEU A 69 -20.68 -7.21 -0.14
CA LEU A 69 -20.06 -7.88 -1.26
C LEU A 69 -18.67 -8.29 -0.79
N SER A 70 -18.31 -9.54 -1.08
CA SER A 70 -17.13 -10.25 -0.59
C SER A 70 -15.79 -9.73 -1.17
N SER A 71 -15.64 -8.42 -1.33
CA SER A 71 -14.39 -7.77 -1.75
C SER A 71 -13.43 -7.70 -0.56
N VAL A 72 -12.19 -8.15 -0.77
CA VAL A 72 -11.11 -7.93 0.20
C VAL A 72 -10.40 -6.65 -0.22
N ALA A 73 -10.38 -5.68 0.69
CA ALA A 73 -9.75 -4.39 0.47
C ALA A 73 -8.46 -4.25 1.30
N PHE A 74 -7.32 -4.05 0.64
CA PHE A 74 -6.02 -3.85 1.30
C PHE A 74 -5.60 -2.37 1.28
N PHE A 75 -4.80 -1.97 2.26
CA PHE A 75 -4.14 -0.67 2.33
C PHE A 75 -2.62 -0.85 2.28
N ILE A 76 -1.99 -0.26 1.28
CA ILE A 76 -0.56 -0.37 1.00
C ILE A 76 0.06 1.03 1.14
N PRO A 77 0.45 1.44 2.36
CA PRO A 77 1.13 2.71 2.57
C PRO A 77 2.60 2.61 2.16
N ILE A 78 3.04 3.56 1.34
CA ILE A 78 4.42 3.69 0.88
C ILE A 78 5.17 4.60 1.84
N ILE A 79 5.98 3.99 2.68
CA ILE A 79 6.53 4.61 3.87
C ILE A 79 7.79 5.40 3.53
N THR A 80 7.70 6.71 3.76
CA THR A 80 8.77 7.70 3.65
C THR A 80 8.70 8.67 4.84
N PRO A 81 9.71 9.52 5.08
CA PRO A 81 9.59 10.58 6.09
C PRO A 81 8.41 11.52 5.83
N ARG A 82 8.17 11.90 4.56
CA ARG A 82 7.09 12.83 4.21
C ARG A 82 5.71 12.22 4.40
N PHE A 83 5.57 10.89 4.31
CA PHE A 83 4.32 10.20 4.60
C PHE A 83 3.81 10.56 6.01
N PHE A 84 4.70 10.54 7.00
CA PHE A 84 4.35 10.91 8.38
C PHE A 84 4.26 12.41 8.63
N GLN A 85 4.64 13.26 7.66
CA GLN A 85 4.47 14.71 7.71
C GLN A 85 3.18 15.18 7.03
N SER A 86 2.61 14.37 6.13
CA SER A 86 1.33 14.68 5.47
C SER A 86 0.16 14.42 6.43
N PRO A 87 -0.62 15.46 6.79
CA PRO A 87 -1.82 15.28 7.61
C PRO A 87 -2.83 14.33 6.97
N GLU A 88 -2.93 14.32 5.64
CA GLU A 88 -3.81 13.47 4.86
C GLU A 88 -3.42 12.00 5.02
N CYS A 89 -2.18 11.63 4.68
CA CYS A 89 -1.68 10.25 4.82
C CYS A 89 -1.80 9.73 6.27
N ARG A 90 -1.55 10.60 7.25
CA ARG A 90 -1.72 10.26 8.67
C ARG A 90 -3.17 9.98 9.04
N CYS A 91 -4.09 10.87 8.66
CA CYS A 91 -5.51 10.74 8.94
C CYS A 91 -6.09 9.46 8.31
N GLU A 92 -5.64 9.17 7.10
CA GLU A 92 -5.99 7.99 6.34
C GLU A 92 -5.53 6.68 6.97
N LEU A 93 -4.25 6.58 7.33
CA LEU A 93 -3.70 5.44 8.06
C LEU A 93 -4.45 5.22 9.38
N GLN A 94 -4.70 6.28 10.15
CA GLN A 94 -5.47 6.20 11.40
C GLN A 94 -6.88 5.67 11.16
N THR A 95 -7.57 6.21 10.14
CA THR A 95 -8.93 5.83 9.78
C THR A 95 -9.01 4.36 9.37
N PHE A 96 -8.02 3.88 8.63
CA PHE A 96 -7.94 2.49 8.20
C PHE A 96 -7.66 1.56 9.37
N ALA A 97 -6.61 1.84 10.14
CA ALA A 97 -6.20 0.99 11.25
C ALA A 97 -7.30 0.83 12.31
N HIS A 98 -7.95 1.91 12.73
CA HIS A 98 -9.06 1.83 13.71
C HIS A 98 -10.20 0.94 13.22
N LYS A 99 -10.55 1.05 11.93
CA LYS A 99 -11.63 0.25 11.35
C LYS A 99 -11.22 -1.21 11.14
N ALA A 100 -9.98 -1.46 10.72
CA ALA A 100 -9.41 -2.81 10.60
C ALA A 100 -9.40 -3.53 11.95
N GLU A 101 -9.03 -2.83 13.03
CA GLU A 101 -9.10 -3.33 14.40
C GLU A 101 -10.53 -3.64 14.84
N ASN A 102 -11.48 -2.74 14.60
CA ASN A 102 -12.89 -2.95 14.94
C ASN A 102 -13.52 -4.17 14.23
N LEU A 103 -13.00 -4.52 13.06
CA LEU A 103 -13.45 -5.70 12.28
C LEU A 103 -12.66 -6.96 12.63
N GLY A 104 -11.61 -6.86 13.45
CA GLY A 104 -10.73 -7.98 13.79
C GLY A 104 -9.84 -8.43 12.63
N ILE A 105 -9.64 -7.60 11.61
CA ILE A 105 -8.90 -7.94 10.39
C ILE A 105 -7.61 -7.13 10.35
N LYS A 106 -6.54 -7.67 10.96
CA LYS A 106 -5.22 -6.99 11.00
C LYS A 106 -4.41 -7.15 9.71
N ASP A 107 -4.72 -8.15 8.88
CA ASP A 107 -3.94 -8.50 7.68
C ASP A 107 -4.26 -7.64 6.45
N LEU A 108 -4.96 -6.51 6.62
CA LEU A 108 -5.33 -5.63 5.52
C LEU A 108 -4.38 -4.45 5.32
N VAL A 109 -3.44 -4.20 6.25
CA VAL A 109 -2.41 -3.17 6.08
C VAL A 109 -1.10 -3.84 5.69
N LEU A 110 -0.56 -3.45 4.53
CA LEU A 110 0.66 -4.01 3.94
C LEU A 110 1.69 -2.89 3.69
N PRO A 111 2.39 -2.40 4.73
CA PRO A 111 3.32 -1.29 4.56
C PRO A 111 4.54 -1.67 3.74
N LEU A 112 4.97 -0.74 2.87
CA LEU A 112 6.20 -0.86 2.10
C LEU A 112 7.18 0.23 2.52
N LEU A 113 8.28 -0.13 3.20
CA LEU A 113 9.35 0.81 3.54
C LEU A 113 10.10 1.22 2.27
N TYR A 114 9.84 2.44 1.79
CA TYR A 114 10.39 2.93 0.52
C TYR A 114 11.63 3.82 0.73
N VAL A 115 11.64 4.62 1.79
CA VAL A 115 12.83 5.37 2.20
C VAL A 115 13.12 5.02 3.64
N ASN A 116 14.35 4.62 3.93
CA ASN A 116 14.78 4.32 5.28
C ASN A 116 15.17 5.63 6.00
N PHE A 117 14.73 5.80 7.25
CA PHE A 117 14.98 7.00 8.06
C PHE A 117 15.15 6.65 9.55
N PRO A 118 15.87 7.47 10.34
CA PRO A 118 16.25 7.15 11.72
C PRO A 118 15.07 6.71 12.60
N GLU A 119 13.98 7.45 12.56
CA GLU A 119 12.80 7.22 13.39
C GLU A 119 12.13 5.86 13.08
N PHE A 120 12.29 5.33 11.86
CA PHE A 120 11.83 3.98 11.51
C PHE A 120 12.79 2.88 11.99
N ARG A 121 14.05 3.18 12.29
CA ARG A 121 15.04 2.20 12.78
C ARG A 121 15.06 2.08 14.29
N GLU A 122 14.69 3.14 15.00
CA GLU A 122 14.67 3.16 16.46
C GLU A 122 13.61 2.18 17.01
N GLU A 123 13.92 1.48 18.11
CA GLU A 123 12.95 0.58 18.77
C GLU A 123 11.78 1.37 19.35
N GLU A 124 12.07 2.52 19.95
CA GLU A 124 11.10 3.45 20.49
C GLU A 124 11.11 4.74 19.66
N THR A 125 9.92 5.22 19.30
CA THR A 125 9.73 6.49 18.58
C THR A 125 8.57 7.25 19.21
N GLY A 126 8.64 8.57 19.23
CA GLY A 126 7.56 9.41 19.76
C GLY A 126 6.32 9.48 18.85
N ASP A 127 6.40 8.98 17.61
CA ASP A 127 5.28 9.01 16.68
C ASP A 127 4.49 7.70 16.72
N GLU A 128 3.27 7.78 17.27
CA GLU A 128 2.33 6.66 17.39
C GLU A 128 2.03 5.98 16.05
N LEU A 129 2.06 6.71 14.93
CA LEU A 129 1.78 6.11 13.61
C LEU A 129 2.97 5.34 13.06
N ILE A 130 4.20 5.74 13.40
CA ILE A 130 5.37 4.93 13.08
C ILE A 130 5.33 3.64 13.90
N GLN A 131 4.99 3.70 15.19
CA GLN A 131 4.81 2.51 16.02
C GLN A 131 3.73 1.58 15.47
N LEU A 132 2.59 2.15 15.05
CA LEU A 132 1.49 1.40 14.45
C LEU A 132 1.93 0.70 13.16
N ILE A 133 2.62 1.39 12.25
CA ILE A 133 3.17 0.77 11.03
C ILE A 133 4.13 -0.38 11.36
N LYS A 134 5.01 -0.19 12.35
CA LYS A 134 5.95 -1.23 12.83
C LYS A 134 5.25 -2.44 13.45
N SER A 135 4.02 -2.28 13.94
CA SER A 135 3.22 -3.38 14.49
C SER A 135 2.65 -4.32 13.41
N PHE A 136 2.56 -3.86 12.16
CA PHE A 136 2.14 -4.68 11.02
C PHE A 136 3.32 -5.43 10.40
N GLN A 137 3.02 -6.46 9.61
CA GLN A 137 4.03 -7.04 8.72
C GLN A 137 4.31 -6.10 7.56
N TRP A 138 5.51 -5.51 7.53
CA TRP A 138 5.95 -4.60 6.47
C TRP A 138 7.05 -5.25 5.60
N LYS A 139 7.24 -4.69 4.40
CA LYS A 139 8.29 -5.11 3.45
C LYS A 139 9.30 -4.00 3.24
N ASP A 140 10.59 -4.35 3.23
CA ASP A 140 11.66 -3.41 2.89
C ASP A 140 11.83 -3.31 1.37
N TRP A 141 11.71 -2.10 0.84
CA TRP A 141 11.93 -1.75 -0.55
C TRP A 141 13.05 -0.71 -0.73
N ALA A 142 13.68 -0.26 0.35
CA ALA A 142 14.53 0.92 0.36
C ALA A 142 15.75 0.80 -0.58
N GLU A 143 16.31 -0.41 -0.73
CA GLU A 143 17.41 -0.68 -1.66
C GLU A 143 16.91 -0.99 -3.08
N LEU A 144 15.77 -1.68 -3.21
CA LEU A 144 15.21 -2.06 -4.51
C LEU A 144 14.74 -0.85 -5.33
N ARG A 145 14.39 0.27 -4.68
CA ARG A 145 14.04 1.51 -5.36
C ARG A 145 15.14 2.02 -6.29
N PHE A 146 16.41 1.71 -6.02
CA PHE A 146 17.56 2.12 -6.84
C PHE A 146 17.86 1.15 -7.98
N SER A 147 17.24 -0.02 -8.00
CA SER A 147 17.52 -1.04 -9.01
C SER A 147 16.89 -0.67 -10.35
N GLU A 148 17.56 -1.01 -11.45
CA GLU A 148 16.96 -0.96 -12.78
C GLU A 148 15.69 -1.82 -12.84
N LEU A 149 14.66 -1.36 -13.56
CA LEU A 149 13.36 -2.04 -13.62
C LEU A 149 13.48 -3.48 -14.18
N GLU A 150 14.35 -3.67 -15.17
CA GLU A 150 14.59 -4.99 -15.78
C GLU A 150 15.50 -5.90 -14.96
N SER A 151 16.12 -5.37 -13.91
CA SER A 151 17.06 -6.13 -13.08
C SER A 151 16.37 -7.34 -12.43
N LYS A 152 17.15 -8.40 -12.24
CA LYS A 152 16.69 -9.60 -11.52
C LYS A 152 16.22 -9.27 -10.10
N GLY A 153 16.88 -8.30 -9.45
CA GLY A 153 16.54 -7.86 -8.09
C GLY A 153 15.15 -7.22 -8.05
N TYR A 154 14.92 -6.20 -8.88
CA TYR A 154 13.64 -5.51 -8.97
C TYR A 154 12.49 -6.47 -9.30
N ARG A 155 12.61 -7.25 -10.38
CA ARG A 155 11.56 -8.19 -10.79
C ARG A 155 11.23 -9.24 -9.74
N LYS A 156 12.23 -9.73 -8.98
CA LYS A 156 11.98 -10.62 -7.84
C LYS A 156 11.23 -9.92 -6.71
N GLY A 157 11.59 -8.67 -6.41
CA GLY A 157 10.88 -7.88 -5.42
C GLY A 157 9.41 -7.69 -5.80
N VAL A 158 9.14 -7.29 -7.05
CA VAL A 158 7.75 -7.12 -7.54
C VAL A 158 6.98 -8.43 -7.42
N ALA A 159 7.57 -9.56 -7.79
CA ALA A 159 6.96 -10.89 -7.66
C ALA A 159 6.72 -11.35 -6.21
N GLN A 160 7.33 -10.71 -5.20
CA GLN A 160 7.07 -10.98 -3.79
C GLN A 160 5.97 -10.11 -3.20
N LEU A 161 5.62 -9.01 -3.87
CA LEU A 161 4.52 -8.11 -3.49
C LEU A 161 3.19 -8.50 -4.15
N ALA A 162 3.26 -9.16 -5.31
CA ALA A 162 2.12 -9.75 -6.01
C ALA A 162 1.74 -11.12 -5.44
#